data_AF-B7I0N8-F1
#
_entry.id   AF-B7I0N8-F1
#
_cell.length_a   1.000
_cell.length_b   1.000
_cell.length_c   1.000
_cell.angle_alpha   90.00
_cell.angle_beta   90.00
_cell.angle_gamma   90.00
#
_symmetry.space_group_name_H-M   'P 1'
#
loop_
_entity.id
_entity.type
_entity.pdbx_description
1 polymer ?
#
loop_
_entity_poly.entity_id
_entity_poly.type
_entity_poly.pdbx_seq_one_letter_code
_entity_poly.pdbx_strand_id
1 'polypeptide(L)' 'MEEMVVLNVPVSKSFNHWLEYLSTETGIPKAYLIYFAVEHCVDKESIQKFVVGLVEYIKANPDVFKKICGIEN' A
#
# COMPACT_ATOMS: atom_id res chain seq x y z
N MET A 1 2.45 -0.80 23.05
CA MET A 1 3.07 -0.58 21.73
C MET A 1 2.58 -1.71 20.87
N GLU A 2 1.85 -1.43 19.80
CA GLU A 2 1.41 -2.49 18.88
C GLU A 2 2.62 -3.08 18.15
N GLU A 3 2.56 -4.36 17.85
CA GLU A 3 3.63 -5.08 17.16
C GLU A 3 3.67 -4.63 15.69
N MET A 4 4.82 -4.12 15.23
CA MET A 4 4.98 -3.65 13.86
C MET A 4 5.48 -4.77 12.94
N VAL A 5 4.75 -5.02 11.86
CA VAL A 5 5.15 -5.97 10.81
C VAL A 5 5.62 -5.21 9.57
N VAL A 6 6.80 -5.57 9.05
CA VAL A 6 7.32 -5.01 7.80
C VAL A 6 6.88 -5.89 6.63
N LEU A 7 6.09 -5.32 5.74
CA LEU A 7 5.70 -5.96 4.49
C LEU A 7 6.72 -5.61 3.40
N ASN A 8 7.17 -6.62 2.64
CA ASN A 8 7.95 -6.40 1.43
C ASN A 8 7.03 -6.57 0.21
N VAL A 9 6.62 -5.45 -0.37
CA VAL A 9 5.66 -5.42 -1.48
C VAL A 9 6.28 -4.79 -2.72
N PRO A 10 6.10 -5.38 -3.91
CA PRO A 10 6.51 -4.73 -5.15
C PRO A 10 5.66 -3.47 -5.37
N VAL A 11 6.32 -2.38 -5.78
CA VAL A 11 5.67 -1.10 -6.08
C VAL A 11 6.08 -0.60 -7.45
N SER A 12 5.27 0.28 -8.04
CA SER A 12 5.63 0.92 -9.31
C SER A 12 6.87 1.82 -9.13
N LYS A 13 7.68 1.94 -10.19
CA LYS A 13 8.86 2.82 -10.19
C LYS A 13 8.49 4.27 -9.87
N SER A 14 7.39 4.76 -10.46
CA SER A 14 6.91 6.12 -10.24
C SER A 14 6.54 6.37 -8.78
N PHE A 15 5.89 5.40 -8.13
CA PHE A 15 5.57 5.51 -6.71
C PHE A 15 6.83 5.49 -5.84
N ASN A 16 7.80 4.62 -6.14
CA ASN A 16 9.08 4.62 -5.43
C ASN A 16 9.84 5.95 -5.57
N HIS A 17 9.88 6.56 -6.76
CA HIS A 17 10.52 7.87 -6.95
C HIS A 17 9.83 8.97 -6.11
N TRP A 18 8.51 8.94 -6.02
CA TRP A 18 7.77 9.86 -5.14
C TRP A 18 8.16 9.68 -3.67
N LEU A 19 8.26 8.43 -3.20
CA LEU A 19 8.72 8.14 -1.85
C LEU A 19 10.18 8.55 -1.61
N GLU A 20 11.05 8.44 -2.61
CA GLU A 20 12.45 8.92 -2.54
C GLU A 20 12.52 10.43 -2.36
N TYR A 21 11.76 11.17 -3.17
CA TYR A 21 11.67 12.61 -3.06
C TYR A 21 11.22 13.02 -1.65
N LEU A 22 10.08 12.48 -1.19
CA LEU A 22 9.55 12.80 0.15
C LEU A 22 10.52 12.39 1.28
N SER A 23 11.19 11.25 1.14
CA SER A 23 12.16 10.78 2.13
C SER A 23 13.36 11.72 2.20
N THR A 24 13.82 12.25 1.07
CA THR A 24 14.91 13.23 1.00
C THR A 24 14.51 14.56 1.63
N GLU A 25 13.32 15.07 1.32
CA GLU A 25 12.83 16.36 1.84
C GLU A 25 12.56 16.32 3.36
N THR A 26 12.12 15.18 3.89
CA THR A 26 11.69 15.07 5.29
C THR A 26 12.72 14.42 6.21
N GLY A 27 13.69 13.69 5.66
CA GLY A 27 14.61 12.82 6.41
C GLY A 27 13.95 11.55 6.96
N ILE A 28 12.67 11.30 6.66
CA ILE A 28 11.91 10.15 7.16
C ILE A 28 12.10 8.95 6.21
N PRO A 29 12.35 7.73 6.72
CA PRO A 29 12.45 6.57 5.84
C PRO A 29 11.14 6.27 5.11
N LYS A 30 11.23 5.83 3.84
CA LYS A 30 10.08 5.54 2.97
C LYS A 30 8.96 4.72 3.61
N ALA A 31 9.32 3.69 4.38
CA ALA A 31 8.34 2.82 5.05
C ALA A 31 7.46 3.59 6.06
N TYR A 32 8.05 4.53 6.79
CA TYR A 32 7.32 5.37 7.75
C TYR A 32 6.45 6.40 7.05
N LEU A 33 6.83 6.87 5.87
CA LEU A 33 5.97 7.75 5.06
C LEU A 33 4.67 7.04 4.64
N ILE A 34 4.76 5.75 4.28
CA ILE A 34 3.57 4.94 3.97
C ILE A 34 2.73 4.73 5.23
N TYR A 35 3.37 4.37 6.35
CA TYR A 35 2.68 4.25 7.64
C TYR A 35 1.93 5.53 8.00
N PHE A 36 2.57 6.71 7.89
CA PHE A 36 1.92 7.98 8.19
C PHE A 36 0.77 8.28 7.23
N ALA A 37 0.94 8.01 5.93
CA ALA A 37 -0.13 8.19 4.96
C ALA A 37 -1.35 7.32 5.30
N VAL A 38 -1.14 6.06 5.67
CA VAL A 38 -2.23 5.12 5.99
C VAL A 38 -2.89 5.46 7.33
N GLU A 39 -2.12 5.69 8.39
CA GLU A 39 -2.66 5.89 9.75
C GLU A 39 -3.20 7.30 10.01
N HIS A 40 -2.59 8.31 9.40
CA HIS A 40 -2.89 9.72 9.74
C HIS A 40 -3.55 10.51 8.63
N CYS A 41 -3.40 10.10 7.36
CA CYS A 41 -3.99 10.85 6.24
C CYS A 41 -5.29 10.24 5.72
N VAL A 42 -5.55 8.95 5.94
CA VAL A 42 -6.81 8.31 5.56
C VAL A 42 -7.68 8.11 6.78
N ASP A 43 -8.89 8.65 6.77
CA ASP A 43 -9.84 8.40 7.85
C ASP A 43 -10.23 6.91 7.88
N LYS A 44 -10.51 6.38 9.08
CA LYS A 44 -10.79 4.95 9.27
C LYS A 44 -12.00 4.45 8.48
N GLU A 45 -12.99 5.30 8.25
CA GLU A 45 -14.20 4.94 7.49
C GLU A 45 -13.88 4.80 5.99
N SER A 46 -13.04 5.68 5.46
CA SER A 46 -12.53 5.64 4.10
C SER A 46 -11.66 4.41 3.86
N ILE A 47 -10.82 4.01 4.83
CA ILE A 47 -10.06 2.75 4.75
C ILE A 47 -11.02 1.56 4.66
N GLN A 48 -12.04 1.49 5.52
CA GLN A 48 -12.99 0.39 5.52
C GLN A 48 -13.75 0.28 4.19
N LYS A 49 -14.27 1.40 3.66
CA LYS A 49 -14.95 1.44 2.37
C LYS A 49 -14.03 1.03 1.23
N PHE A 50 -12.79 1.51 1.23
CA PHE A 50 -11.77 1.13 0.25
C PHE A 50 -11.50 -0.38 0.29
N VAL A 51 -11.32 -0.96 1.48
CA VAL A 51 -11.05 -2.39 1.66
C VAL A 51 -12.22 -3.24 1.13
N VAL A 52 -13.46 -2.89 1.46
CA VAL A 52 -14.64 -3.63 0.98
C VAL A 52 -14.72 -3.58 -0.55
N GLY A 53 -14.62 -2.40 -1.15
CA GLY A 53 -14.65 -2.25 -2.61
C GLY A 53 -13.48 -2.95 -3.30
N LEU A 54 -12.28 -2.90 -2.72
CA LEU A 54 -11.11 -3.60 -3.24
C LEU A 54 -11.31 -5.12 -3.21
N VAL A 55 -11.85 -5.67 -2.12
CA VAL A 55 -12.15 -7.10 -2.00
C VAL A 55 -13.16 -7.54 -3.06
N GLU A 56 -14.24 -6.77 -3.26
CA GLU A 56 -15.24 -7.05 -4.29
C GLU A 56 -14.62 -7.00 -5.70
N TYR A 57 -13.79 -5.99 -5.97
CA TYR A 57 -13.11 -5.85 -7.26
C TYR A 57 -12.13 -7.00 -7.55
N ILE A 58 -11.36 -7.44 -6.53
CA ILE A 58 -10.48 -8.60 -6.64
C ILE A 58 -11.29 -9.87 -6.92
N LYS A 59 -12.40 -10.08 -6.20
CA LYS A 59 -13.29 -11.24 -6.42
C LYS A 59 -13.91 -11.23 -7.82
N ALA A 60 -14.19 -10.07 -8.39
CA ALA A 60 -14.72 -9.92 -9.74
C ALA A 60 -13.65 -10.16 -10.84
N ASN A 61 -12.35 -9.97 -10.52
CA ASN A 61 -11.24 -10.06 -11.48
C ASN A 61 -10.09 -10.96 -10.97
N PRO A 62 -10.35 -12.19 -10.50
CA PRO A 62 -9.39 -12.97 -9.73
C PRO A 62 -8.11 -13.30 -10.52
N ASP A 63 -8.23 -13.58 -11.82
CA ASP A 63 -7.09 -13.97 -12.67
C ASP A 63 -6.15 -12.80 -12.96
N VAL A 64 -6.69 -11.58 -13.10
CA VAL A 64 -5.90 -10.35 -13.25
C VAL A 64 -5.02 -10.14 -12.02
N PHE A 65 -5.60 -10.30 -10.83
CA PHE A 65 -4.86 -10.10 -9.59
C PHE A 65 -3.87 -11.21 -9.29
N LYS A 66 -4.21 -12.48 -9.58
CA LYS A 66 -3.23 -13.58 -9.49
C LYS A 66 -2.00 -13.31 -10.35
N LYS A 67 -2.20 -12.84 -11.58
CA LYS A 67 -1.13 -12.45 -12.49
C LYS A 67 -0.28 -11.29 -11.94
N ILE A 68 -0.93 -10.22 -11.46
CA ILE A 68 -0.23 -9.06 -10.86
C ILE A 68 0.60 -9.48 -9.65
N CYS A 69 0.06 -10.37 -8.81
CA CYS A 69 0.73 -10.87 -7.61
C CYS A 69 1.75 -11.98 -7.89
N GLY A 70 1.90 -12.43 -9.14
CA GLY A 70 2.80 -13.53 -9.50
C GLY A 70 2.41 -14.87 -8.87
N ILE A 71 1.12 -15.10 -8.61
CA ILE A 71 0.56 -16.33 -8.00
C ILE A 71 0.10 -17.30 -9.11
N GLU A 72 0.71 -17.24 -10.30
CA GLU A 72 0.41 -18.19 -11.37
C GLU A 72 1.04 -19.55 -11.01
N ASN A 73 0.21 -20.61 -10.93
CA ASN A 73 0.64 -22.01 -10.75
C ASN A 73 1.43 -22.51 -11.96
#